data_AF-A0A955R7W5-F1
#
_entry.id   AF-A0A955R7W5-F1
#
_cell.length_a   1.000
_cell.length_b   1.000
_cell.length_c   1.000
_cell.angle_alpha   90.00
_cell.angle_beta   90.00
_cell.angle_gamma   90.00
#
_symmetry.space_group_name_H-M   'P 1'
#
loop_
_entity.id
_entity.type
_entity.pdbx_description
1 polymer ?
#
loop_
_entity_poly.entity_id
_entity_poly.type
_entity_poly.pdbx_seq_one_letter_code
_entity_poly.pdbx_strand_id
1 'polypeptide(L)'
;MITLRLGRSVVAAFFLVAAVPLFVASAFVAIYLQIWQAGVLAVLLGLVIARLGWLLFRRQRRSPDEVVVEGGAFGAAVSGPAFLTFARHSKGLWAQRGVLMVADHGGVFLPMGPSIHFLFAFLQAVFVPTLRFADVSFDVGGTSPDAMADAARRHRGFVVGPDWTWNPRGRSLHREDLDGIVALERAPDAGRMDVFRQARPMTEAELRRKVVVASLMGVAASGTLLGIGVAGSAWTGNSEILVGFASFAGLVAVAFTIAVVAIRFGEGGP
;
A
#
# COMPACT_ATOMS: atom_id res chain seq x y z
N MET A 1 16.99 21.01 -4.66
CA MET A 1 17.04 19.54 -4.57
C MET A 1 16.03 19.09 -3.52
N ILE A 2 15.05 18.27 -3.90
CA ILE A 2 14.05 17.72 -2.98
C ILE A 2 14.36 16.22 -2.86
N THR A 3 14.85 15.80 -1.69
CA THR A 3 15.12 14.39 -1.42
C THR A 3 14.01 13.82 -0.55
N LEU A 4 13.15 12.97 -1.11
CA LEU A 4 12.02 12.42 -0.38
C LEU A 4 12.46 11.20 0.42
N ARG A 5 12.69 11.28 1.72
CA ARG A 5 12.91 10.10 2.58
C ARG A 5 11.64 9.73 3.33
N LEU A 6 11.17 8.49 3.27
CA LEU A 6 10.03 8.05 4.07
C LEU A 6 10.46 7.06 5.18
N GLY A 7 10.07 7.34 6.42
CA GLY A 7 9.98 6.32 7.46
C GLY A 7 10.55 6.70 8.84
N ARG A 8 9.73 6.47 9.87
CA ARG A 8 10.11 6.55 11.29
C ARG A 8 11.09 5.43 11.68
N SER A 9 12.30 5.80 12.07
CA SER A 9 13.34 4.91 12.64
C SER A 9 12.87 4.19 13.91
N VAL A 10 11.94 4.80 14.63
CA VAL A 10 11.39 4.32 15.91
C VAL A 10 10.65 2.99 15.77
N VAL A 11 9.90 2.80 14.68
CA VAL A 11 9.12 1.57 14.48
C VAL A 11 10.05 0.40 14.12
N ALA A 12 11.04 0.63 13.25
CA ALA A 12 12.04 -0.40 12.95
C ALA A 12 12.83 -0.82 14.20
N ALA A 13 13.17 0.15 15.07
CA ALA A 13 13.78 -0.13 16.36
C ALA A 13 12.84 -0.92 17.30
N PHE A 14 11.55 -0.57 17.37
CA PHE A 14 10.56 -1.29 18.17
C PHE A 14 10.41 -2.76 17.73
N PHE A 15 10.30 -3.01 16.43
CA PHE A 15 10.25 -4.37 15.89
C PHE A 15 11.54 -5.14 16.12
N LEU A 16 12.69 -4.48 16.04
CA LEU A 16 13.97 -5.11 16.35
C LEU A 16 14.03 -5.54 17.83
N VAL A 17 13.53 -4.70 18.74
CA VAL A 17 13.46 -5.01 20.19
C VAL A 17 12.56 -6.21 20.46
N ALA A 18 11.45 -6.39 19.72
CA ALA A 18 10.57 -7.56 19.87
C ALA A 18 11.09 -8.82 19.16
N ALA A 19 11.73 -8.66 17.99
CA ALA A 19 12.22 -9.77 17.19
C ALA A 19 13.43 -10.48 17.81
N VAL A 20 14.32 -9.74 18.50
CA VAL A 20 15.53 -10.30 19.12
C VAL A 20 15.22 -11.32 20.22
N PRO A 21 14.36 -11.05 21.23
CA PRO A 21 13.97 -12.04 22.22
C PRO A 21 13.30 -13.28 21.62
N LEU A 22 12.43 -13.09 20.62
CA LEU A 22 11.75 -14.20 19.95
C LEU A 22 12.71 -15.08 19.16
N PHE A 23 13.71 -14.47 18.50
CA PHE A 23 14.80 -15.18 17.84
C PHE A 23 15.59 -16.02 18.85
N VAL A 24 16.00 -15.43 19.99
CA VAL A 24 16.77 -16.13 21.03
C VAL A 24 15.96 -17.29 21.61
N ALA A 25 14.69 -17.09 21.94
CA ALA A 25 13.82 -18.15 22.45
C ALA A 25 13.62 -19.28 21.43
N SER A 26 13.39 -18.94 20.15
CA SER A 26 13.21 -19.93 19.08
C SER A 26 14.49 -20.72 18.83
N ALA A 27 15.65 -20.05 18.83
CA ALA A 27 16.96 -20.69 18.69
C ALA A 27 17.26 -21.62 19.88
N PHE A 28 16.94 -21.21 21.11
CA PHE A 28 17.08 -22.04 22.30
C PHE A 28 16.23 -23.32 22.19
N VAL A 29 14.94 -23.19 21.85
CA VAL A 29 14.05 -24.34 21.64
C VAL A 29 14.55 -25.25 20.53
N ALA A 30 15.03 -24.69 19.42
CA ALA A 30 15.56 -25.47 18.31
C ALA A 30 16.79 -26.30 18.72
N ILE A 31 17.72 -25.71 19.47
CA ILE A 31 18.98 -26.35 19.87
C ILE A 31 18.76 -27.34 21.02
N TYR A 32 18.04 -26.94 22.06
CA TYR A 32 17.92 -27.75 23.28
C TYR A 32 16.79 -28.78 23.21
N LEU A 33 15.68 -28.46 22.56
CA LEU A 33 14.54 -29.36 22.42
C LEU A 33 14.51 -30.08 21.05
N GLN A 34 15.46 -29.78 20.17
CA GLN A 34 15.60 -30.42 18.84
C GLN A 34 14.32 -30.31 17.98
N ILE A 35 13.57 -29.22 18.15
CA ILE A 35 12.33 -28.95 17.40
C ILE A 35 12.68 -28.17 16.12
N TRP A 36 12.56 -28.83 14.96
CA TRP A 36 12.98 -28.24 13.68
C TRP A 36 12.14 -27.02 13.27
N GLN A 37 10.85 -26.96 13.63
CA GLN A 37 9.98 -25.81 13.33
C GLN A 37 10.49 -24.54 14.02
N ALA A 38 10.99 -24.66 15.25
CA ALA A 38 11.61 -23.55 15.97
C ALA A 38 12.91 -23.10 15.30
N GLY A 39 13.66 -24.03 14.69
CA GLY A 39 14.84 -23.74 13.90
C GLY A 39 14.51 -22.91 12.65
N VAL A 40 13.47 -23.29 11.90
CA VAL A 40 12.98 -22.52 10.74
C VAL A 40 12.54 -21.12 11.17
N LEU A 41 11.78 -21.01 12.26
CA LEU A 41 11.34 -19.72 12.80
C LEU A 41 12.53 -18.83 13.21
N ALA A 42 13.54 -19.40 13.87
CA ALA A 42 14.75 -18.68 14.25
C ALA A 42 15.51 -18.15 13.02
N VAL A 43 15.68 -18.95 11.96
CA VAL A 43 16.32 -18.48 10.71
C VAL A 43 15.54 -17.30 10.10
N LEU A 44 14.21 -17.40 10.02
CA LEU A 44 13.37 -16.32 9.49
C LEU A 44 13.50 -15.04 10.32
N LEU A 45 13.47 -15.15 11.65
CA LEU A 45 13.65 -13.99 12.54
C LEU A 45 15.04 -13.39 12.43
N GLY A 46 16.09 -14.21 12.29
CA GLY A 46 17.45 -13.76 12.06
C GLY A 46 17.59 -12.92 10.78
N LEU A 47 16.94 -13.34 9.69
CA LEU A 47 16.90 -12.56 8.45
C LEU A 47 16.18 -11.22 8.63
N VAL A 48 15.08 -11.18 9.38
CA VAL A 48 14.36 -9.94 9.71
C VAL A 48 15.22 -9.00 10.54
N ILE A 49 15.88 -9.51 11.60
CA ILE A 49 16.80 -8.75 12.46
C ILE A 49 17.95 -8.17 11.64
N ALA A 50 18.61 -8.99 10.81
CA ALA A 50 19.72 -8.54 9.96
C ALA A 50 19.27 -7.44 9.00
N ARG A 51 18.08 -7.58 8.41
CA ARG A 51 17.50 -6.57 7.50
C ARG A 51 17.19 -5.26 8.23
N LEU A 52 16.54 -5.32 9.40
CA LEU A 52 16.20 -4.15 10.20
C LEU A 52 17.46 -3.45 10.74
N GLY A 53 18.45 -4.21 11.21
CA GLY A 53 19.74 -3.71 11.67
C GLY A 53 20.50 -3.00 10.55
N TRP A 54 20.56 -3.59 9.35
CA TRP A 54 21.15 -2.96 8.17
C TRP A 54 20.46 -1.63 7.80
N LEU A 55 19.12 -1.60 7.86
CA LEU A 55 18.34 -0.37 7.60
C LEU A 55 18.67 0.73 8.62
N LEU A 56 18.73 0.40 9.91
CA LEU A 56 19.06 1.37 10.96
C LEU A 56 20.52 1.85 10.86
N PHE A 57 21.46 0.95 10.57
CA PHE A 57 22.86 1.28 10.39
C PHE A 57 23.11 2.22 9.21
N ARG A 58 22.45 1.97 8.08
CA ARG A 58 22.53 2.84 6.89
C ARG A 58 22.05 4.26 7.18
N ARG A 59 21.13 4.43 8.15
CA ARG A 59 20.60 5.75 8.56
C ARG A 59 21.61 6.57 9.37
N GLN A 60 22.45 5.94 10.20
CA GLN A 60 23.45 6.65 11.01
C GLN A 60 24.61 7.24 10.18
N ARG A 61 24.80 6.78 8.94
CA ARG A 61 25.94 7.15 8.08
C ARG A 61 25.65 8.24 7.04
N ARG A 62 24.58 9.06 7.17
CA ARG A 62 24.21 10.04 6.11
C ARG A 62 23.90 11.46 6.63
N SER A 63 24.25 12.44 5.78
CA SER A 63 24.42 13.89 6.05
C SER A 63 23.19 14.59 6.65
N PRO A 64 23.38 15.59 7.54
CA PRO A 64 22.31 16.37 8.18
C PRO A 64 21.53 17.35 7.27
N ASP A 65 22.00 17.63 6.04
CA ASP A 65 21.41 18.64 5.14
C ASP A 65 20.26 18.12 4.23
N GLU A 66 19.72 16.95 4.53
CA GLU A 66 18.70 16.30 3.70
C GLU A 66 17.30 16.66 4.20
N VAL A 67 16.43 17.18 3.33
CA VAL A 67 15.02 17.44 3.68
C VAL A 67 14.31 16.10 3.90
N VAL A 68 14.30 15.62 5.15
CA VAL A 68 13.60 14.39 5.50
C VAL A 68 12.12 14.68 5.58
N VAL A 69 11.36 14.13 4.64
CA VAL A 69 9.89 14.08 4.73
C VAL A 69 9.53 13.07 5.80
N GLU A 70 9.38 13.51 7.04
CA GLU A 70 8.97 12.63 8.12
C GLU A 70 7.56 12.09 7.87
N GLY A 71 7.51 10.94 7.21
CA GLY A 71 6.31 10.14 7.05
C GLY A 71 5.87 9.67 8.43
N GLY A 72 5.00 10.45 9.07
CA GLY A 72 4.18 9.97 10.17
C GLY A 72 3.33 8.77 9.70
N ALA A 73 2.62 8.14 10.63
CA ALA A 73 1.74 6.99 10.36
C ALA A 73 0.69 7.21 9.24
N PHE A 74 0.59 8.45 8.72
CA PHE A 74 -0.32 8.92 7.67
C PHE A 74 0.38 9.89 6.69
N GLY A 75 1.69 9.66 6.43
CA GLY A 75 2.65 10.61 5.85
C GLY A 75 2.17 11.43 4.66
N ALA A 76 1.89 12.71 4.93
CA ALA A 76 1.91 13.77 3.93
C ALA A 76 2.88 14.85 4.43
N ALA A 77 3.72 15.37 3.55
CA ALA A 77 4.53 16.54 3.83
C ALA A 77 4.18 17.64 2.84
N VAL A 78 3.94 18.82 3.39
CA VAL A 78 3.85 20.06 2.62
C VAL A 78 5.22 20.71 2.75
N SER A 79 6.05 20.61 1.72
CA SER A 79 7.17 21.54 1.57
C SER A 79 6.63 22.73 0.79
N GLY A 80 7.01 23.97 1.11
CA GLY A 80 6.44 25.21 0.54
C GLY A 80 6.05 25.18 -0.95
N PRO A 81 6.80 24.52 -1.87
CA PRO A 81 6.44 24.46 -3.29
C PRO A 81 5.77 23.15 -3.77
N ALA A 82 5.60 22.13 -2.92
CA ALA A 82 5.04 20.85 -3.34
C ALA A 82 4.32 20.09 -2.21
N PHE A 83 3.16 19.53 -2.54
CA PHE A 83 2.44 18.55 -1.74
C PHE A 83 2.95 17.14 -2.02
N LEU A 84 3.20 16.38 -0.98
CA LEU A 84 3.71 15.02 -1.06
C LEU A 84 2.80 14.09 -0.26
N THR A 85 2.36 13.00 -0.88
CA THR A 85 1.58 11.96 -0.20
C THR A 85 1.91 10.58 -0.74
N PHE A 86 1.71 9.55 0.06
CA PHE A 86 1.65 8.21 -0.48
C PHE A 86 0.45 8.07 -1.41
N ALA A 87 0.67 7.36 -2.51
CA ALA A 87 -0.40 7.01 -3.42
C ALA A 87 -0.32 5.54 -3.83
N ARG A 88 -1.47 4.99 -4.20
CA ARG A 88 -1.58 3.68 -4.84
C ARG A 88 -2.02 3.92 -6.27
N HIS A 89 -1.18 3.50 -7.20
CA HIS A 89 -1.55 3.40 -8.60
C HIS A 89 -2.15 2.02 -8.86
N SER A 90 -3.30 1.95 -9.53
CA SER A 90 -3.94 0.70 -9.90
C SER A 90 -4.43 0.76 -11.34
N LYS A 91 -4.10 -0.27 -12.13
CA LYS A 91 -4.54 -0.47 -13.51
C LYS A 91 -4.99 -1.92 -13.67
N GLY A 92 -6.30 -2.14 -13.77
CA GLY A 92 -6.87 -3.49 -13.75
C GLY A 92 -6.52 -4.24 -12.46
N LEU A 93 -5.97 -5.45 -12.60
CA LEU A 93 -5.51 -6.27 -11.46
C LEU A 93 -4.14 -5.86 -10.91
N TRP A 94 -3.41 -5.01 -11.64
CA TRP A 94 -2.10 -4.56 -11.23
C TRP A 94 -2.23 -3.35 -10.30
N ALA A 95 -1.47 -3.36 -9.20
CA ALA A 95 -1.39 -2.23 -8.29
C ALA A 95 0.03 -2.02 -7.80
N GLN A 96 0.44 -0.76 -7.73
CA GLN A 96 1.74 -0.33 -7.25
C GLN A 96 1.59 0.79 -6.23
N ARG A 97 2.37 0.71 -5.15
CA ARG A 97 2.45 1.78 -4.16
C ARG A 97 3.60 2.71 -4.54
N GLY A 98 3.43 4.00 -4.26
CA GLY A 98 4.41 5.02 -4.58
C GLY A 98 4.20 6.29 -3.77
N VAL A 99 4.98 7.30 -4.12
CA VAL A 99 4.78 8.68 -3.66
C VAL A 99 4.23 9.48 -4.82
N LEU A 100 3.19 10.26 -4.57
CA LEU A 100 2.77 11.32 -5.46
C LEU A 100 3.30 12.64 -4.92
N MET A 101 4.06 13.35 -5.75
CA MET A 101 4.35 14.76 -5.56
C MET A 101 3.43 15.57 -6.46
N VAL A 102 2.83 16.64 -5.93
CA VAL A 102 2.03 17.62 -6.67
C VAL A 102 2.61 19.00 -6.44
N ALA A 103 2.88 19.71 -7.51
CA ALA A 103 3.35 21.09 -7.55
C ALA A 103 2.42 21.93 -8.46
N ASP A 104 2.72 23.21 -8.61
CA ASP A 104 1.81 24.18 -9.25
C ASP A 104 1.55 23.92 -10.74
N HIS A 105 2.39 23.11 -11.40
CA HIS A 105 2.29 22.79 -12.83
C HIS A 105 1.94 21.33 -13.13
N GLY A 106 1.69 20.52 -12.10
CA GLY A 106 1.38 19.10 -12.23
C GLY A 106 2.02 18.28 -11.12
N GLY A 107 2.13 16.98 -11.32
CA GLY A 107 2.70 16.07 -10.34
C GLY A 107 3.56 14.98 -10.95
N VAL A 108 4.17 14.19 -10.09
CA VAL A 108 4.93 13.00 -10.46
C VAL A 108 4.65 11.88 -9.48
N PHE A 109 4.30 10.71 -10.02
CA PHE A 109 4.19 9.48 -9.26
C PHE A 109 5.50 8.71 -9.34
N LEU A 110 6.06 8.37 -8.19
CA LEU A 110 7.33 7.66 -8.05
C LEU A 110 7.10 6.33 -7.32
N PRO A 111 7.29 5.18 -7.99
CA PRO A 111 6.96 3.89 -7.41
C PRO A 111 7.95 3.47 -6.31
N MET A 112 7.41 2.94 -5.22
CA MET A 112 8.18 2.35 -4.13
C MET A 112 8.50 0.90 -4.45
N GLY A 113 9.54 0.68 -5.27
CA GLY A 113 10.11 -0.65 -5.53
C GLY A 113 9.23 -1.63 -6.32
N PRO A 114 9.78 -2.81 -6.68
CA PRO A 114 9.07 -3.84 -7.44
C PRO A 114 8.04 -4.61 -6.58
N SER A 115 7.10 -5.24 -7.27
CA SER A 115 5.88 -5.95 -6.82
C SER A 115 6.06 -7.08 -5.79
N ILE A 116 7.29 -7.36 -5.32
CA ILE A 116 7.59 -8.28 -4.20
C ILE A 116 6.83 -7.87 -2.91
N HIS A 117 6.33 -6.63 -2.88
CA HIS A 117 5.40 -6.16 -1.88
C HIS A 117 4.01 -6.82 -1.87
N PHE A 118 3.61 -7.68 -2.83
CA PHE A 118 2.34 -8.40 -2.72
C PHE A 118 2.36 -9.49 -1.63
N LEU A 119 3.42 -10.29 -1.54
CA LEU A 119 3.57 -11.30 -0.49
C LEU A 119 3.72 -10.65 0.88
N PHE A 120 4.51 -9.58 0.96
CA PHE A 120 4.67 -8.80 2.20
C PHE A 120 3.42 -7.98 2.57
N ALA A 121 2.67 -7.45 1.61
CA ALA A 121 1.41 -6.75 1.88
C ALA A 121 0.30 -7.73 2.27
N PHE A 122 0.29 -8.95 1.75
CA PHE A 122 -0.60 -10.02 2.19
C PHE A 122 -0.28 -10.43 3.64
N LEU A 123 1.00 -10.69 3.95
CA LEU A 123 1.45 -11.00 5.31
C LEU A 123 1.21 -9.84 6.29
N GLN A 124 1.40 -8.59 5.86
CA GLN A 124 1.08 -7.40 6.66
C GLN A 124 -0.42 -7.18 6.83
N ALA A 125 -1.24 -7.41 5.79
CA ALA A 125 -2.69 -7.22 5.86
C ALA A 125 -3.38 -8.18 6.84
N VAL A 126 -2.82 -9.37 7.05
CA VAL A 126 -3.40 -10.39 7.94
C VAL A 126 -2.94 -10.22 9.40
N PHE A 127 -1.73 -9.70 9.66
CA PHE A 127 -1.14 -9.77 11.00
C PHE A 127 -0.67 -8.44 11.62
N VAL A 128 -0.68 -7.31 10.90
CA VAL A 128 -0.09 -6.05 11.42
C VAL A 128 -0.88 -4.83 10.94
N PRO A 129 -1.28 -3.87 11.81
CA PRO A 129 -1.80 -2.59 11.34
C PRO A 129 -0.77 -1.95 10.41
N THR A 130 -1.13 -1.75 9.14
CA THR A 130 -0.28 -1.33 8.00
C THR A 130 0.95 -0.50 8.38
N LEU A 131 2.08 -1.16 8.69
CA LEU A 131 3.35 -0.49 8.93
C LEU A 131 4.06 -0.29 7.60
N ARG A 132 3.93 0.93 7.08
CA ARG A 132 4.54 1.32 5.80
C ARG A 132 6.02 1.62 6.00
N PHE A 133 6.85 0.61 5.81
CA PHE A 133 8.30 0.78 5.68
C PHE A 133 8.64 1.04 4.22
N ALA A 134 8.93 2.28 3.87
CA ALA A 134 9.46 2.62 2.56
C ALA A 134 10.65 3.56 2.72
N ASP A 135 11.84 3.02 3.01
CA ASP A 135 13.10 3.78 2.94
C ASP A 135 13.47 4.02 1.48
N VAL A 136 12.67 4.85 0.82
CA VAL A 136 12.87 5.25 -0.57
C VAL A 136 13.23 6.71 -0.54
N SER A 137 14.43 7.02 -1.06
CA SER A 137 14.90 8.38 -1.32
C SER A 137 14.72 8.68 -2.80
N PHE A 138 13.81 9.60 -3.14
CA PHE A 138 13.70 10.10 -4.50
C PHE A 138 14.37 11.47 -4.59
N ASP A 139 15.24 11.66 -5.58
CA ASP A 139 15.77 12.97 -5.92
C ASP A 139 14.98 13.53 -7.09
N VAL A 140 14.13 14.51 -6.81
CA VAL A 140 13.27 15.11 -7.83
C VAL A 140 13.97 16.28 -8.55
N GLY A 141 15.10 16.79 -8.04
CA GLY A 141 15.81 17.94 -8.61
C GLY A 141 15.10 19.29 -8.41
N GLY A 142 13.76 19.35 -8.42
CA GLY A 142 12.96 20.57 -8.24
C GLY A 142 11.46 20.34 -8.49
N THR A 143 10.69 21.42 -8.65
CA THR A 143 9.23 21.39 -8.91
C THR A 143 8.85 21.77 -10.35
N SER A 144 9.84 22.02 -11.22
CA SER A 144 9.57 22.32 -12.63
C SER A 144 9.10 21.07 -13.38
N PRO A 145 8.32 21.21 -14.47
CA PRO A 145 7.90 20.09 -15.31
C PRO A 145 9.07 19.22 -15.79
N ASP A 146 10.19 19.84 -16.20
CA ASP A 146 11.38 19.13 -16.65
C ASP A 146 12.04 18.30 -15.54
N ALA A 147 12.12 18.87 -14.32
CA ALA A 147 12.68 18.16 -13.17
C ALA A 147 11.81 16.96 -12.77
N MET A 148 10.48 17.13 -12.79
CA MET A 148 9.52 16.05 -12.53
C MET A 148 9.58 14.95 -13.61
N ALA A 149 9.68 15.32 -14.88
CA ALA A 149 9.85 14.38 -15.98
C ALA A 149 11.16 13.60 -15.88
N ASP A 150 12.24 14.28 -15.50
CA ASP A 150 13.54 13.63 -15.28
C ASP A 150 13.50 12.65 -14.09
N ALA A 151 12.90 13.05 -12.98
CA ALA A 151 12.68 12.19 -11.82
C ALA A 151 11.84 10.94 -12.17
N ALA A 152 10.77 11.13 -12.95
CA ALA A 152 9.95 10.02 -13.45
C ALA A 152 10.80 9.02 -14.26
N ARG A 153 11.65 9.50 -15.17
CA ARG A 153 12.56 8.63 -15.95
C ARG A 153 13.55 7.89 -15.05
N ARG A 154 14.23 8.60 -14.14
CA ARG A 154 15.24 8.03 -13.23
C ARG A 154 14.67 6.96 -12.30
N HIS A 155 13.45 7.17 -11.82
CA HIS A 155 12.83 6.31 -10.81
C HIS A 155 11.73 5.39 -11.35
N ARG A 156 11.60 5.28 -12.68
CA ARG A 156 10.58 4.48 -13.37
C ARG A 156 9.14 4.84 -12.97
N GLY A 157 8.94 6.13 -12.67
CA GLY A 157 7.65 6.72 -12.40
C GLY A 157 6.98 7.29 -13.65
N PHE A 158 5.96 8.12 -13.44
CA PHE A 158 5.29 8.84 -14.51
C PHE A 158 4.84 10.23 -14.06
N VAL A 159 4.74 11.14 -15.02
CA VAL A 159 4.25 12.50 -14.80
C VAL A 159 2.72 12.50 -14.78
N VAL A 160 2.16 13.23 -13.83
CA VAL A 160 0.74 13.47 -13.65
C VAL A 160 0.47 14.90 -14.11
N GLY A 161 0.06 15.07 -15.36
CA GLY A 161 -0.16 16.39 -15.96
C GLY A 161 -1.58 16.93 -15.76
N PRO A 162 -1.89 18.13 -16.30
CA PRO A 162 -3.23 18.74 -16.26
C PRO A 162 -4.32 17.96 -17.00
N ASP A 163 -3.93 16.98 -17.82
CA ASP A 163 -4.77 16.00 -18.49
C ASP A 163 -5.39 14.97 -17.51
N TRP A 164 -4.86 14.88 -16.29
CA TRP A 164 -5.45 14.09 -15.23
C TRP A 164 -6.64 14.79 -14.59
N THR A 165 -7.54 13.97 -14.07
CA THR A 165 -8.78 14.40 -13.47
C THR A 165 -8.82 14.03 -11.98
N TRP A 166 -9.10 15.01 -11.13
CA TRP A 166 -9.14 14.90 -9.69
C TRP A 166 -10.55 14.61 -9.18
N ASN A 167 -10.68 13.51 -8.43
CA ASN A 167 -11.88 13.19 -7.66
C ASN A 167 -11.61 13.46 -6.17
N PRO A 168 -12.14 14.57 -5.60
CA PRO A 168 -11.91 14.92 -4.19
C PRO A 168 -12.50 13.91 -3.21
N ARG A 169 -13.65 13.31 -3.53
CA ARG A 169 -14.34 12.35 -2.64
C ARG A 169 -13.59 11.03 -2.53
N GLY A 170 -13.17 10.50 -3.67
CA GLY A 170 -12.35 9.29 -3.75
C GLY A 170 -10.86 9.53 -3.45
N ARG A 171 -10.46 10.79 -3.29
CA ARG A 171 -9.06 11.25 -3.20
C ARG A 171 -8.20 10.60 -4.28
N SER A 172 -8.64 10.66 -5.53
CA SER A 172 -7.97 9.94 -6.62
C SER A 172 -7.80 10.78 -7.88
N LEU A 173 -6.68 10.55 -8.55
CA LEU A 173 -6.37 11.07 -9.88
C LEU A 173 -6.58 9.97 -10.91
N HIS A 174 -7.21 10.30 -12.04
CA HIS A 174 -7.40 9.39 -13.16
C HIS A 174 -7.15 10.09 -14.48
N ARG A 175 -6.59 9.38 -15.45
CA ARG A 175 -6.42 9.87 -16.82
C ARG A 175 -6.98 8.85 -17.78
N GLU A 176 -8.25 9.06 -18.15
CA GLU A 176 -9.03 8.19 -19.03
C GLU A 176 -8.89 6.68 -18.71
N ASP A 177 -9.44 5.80 -19.54
CA ASP A 177 -9.50 4.36 -19.25
C ASP A 177 -8.13 3.65 -19.34
N LEU A 178 -7.10 4.34 -19.84
CA LEU A 178 -5.83 3.74 -20.24
C LEU A 178 -4.75 3.72 -19.15
N ASP A 179 -4.71 4.71 -18.25
CA ASP A 179 -3.59 4.86 -17.32
C ASP A 179 -3.89 4.47 -15.88
N GLY A 180 -5.14 4.08 -15.58
CA GLY A 180 -5.53 3.62 -14.26
C GLY A 180 -5.76 4.77 -13.27
N ILE A 181 -5.89 4.40 -11.99
CA ILE A 181 -6.28 5.30 -10.90
C ILE A 181 -5.11 5.46 -9.93
N VAL A 182 -4.76 6.69 -9.59
CA VAL A 182 -3.82 7.04 -8.52
C VAL A 182 -4.62 7.50 -7.32
N ALA A 183 -4.84 6.62 -6.34
CA ALA A 183 -5.53 6.92 -5.10
C ALA A 183 -4.53 7.46 -4.06
N LEU A 184 -4.78 8.66 -3.56
CA LEU A 184 -3.98 9.36 -2.57
C LEU A 184 -4.40 8.93 -1.16
N GLU A 185 -3.41 8.78 -0.27
CA GLU A 185 -3.69 8.52 1.14
C GLU A 185 -4.24 9.76 1.86
N ARG A 186 -3.78 10.96 1.47
CA ARG A 186 -4.26 12.24 1.99
C ARG A 186 -4.58 13.18 0.83
N ALA A 187 -5.66 13.94 0.96
CA ALA A 187 -5.91 15.06 0.06
C ALA A 187 -5.01 16.23 0.46
N PRO A 188 -4.47 17.00 -0.50
CA PRO A 188 -3.83 18.27 -0.20
C PRO A 188 -4.85 19.31 0.27
N ASP A 189 -4.34 20.41 0.82
CA ASP A 189 -5.14 21.59 1.15
C ASP A 189 -5.78 22.18 -0.12
N ALA A 190 -6.88 22.92 0.07
CA ALA A 190 -7.65 23.53 -1.02
C ALA A 190 -6.75 24.35 -1.96
N GLY A 191 -6.98 24.23 -3.27
CA GLY A 191 -6.23 24.96 -4.31
C GLY A 191 -5.08 24.18 -4.96
N ARG A 192 -4.46 23.22 -4.27
CA ARG A 192 -3.31 22.45 -4.81
C ARG A 192 -3.68 21.45 -5.91
N MET A 193 -4.95 21.07 -6.00
CA MET A 193 -5.43 20.16 -7.04
C MET A 193 -6.07 20.88 -8.23
N ASP A 194 -6.11 22.22 -8.21
CA ASP A 194 -6.78 23.02 -9.26
C ASP A 194 -6.05 22.96 -10.60
N VAL A 195 -4.79 22.50 -10.59
CA VAL A 195 -4.03 22.17 -11.80
C VAL A 195 -4.62 20.99 -12.59
N PHE A 196 -5.44 20.16 -11.94
CA PHE A 196 -6.10 19.01 -12.56
C PHE A 196 -7.57 19.33 -12.87
N ARG A 197 -8.11 18.71 -13.93
CA ARG A 197 -9.54 18.83 -14.22
C ARG A 197 -10.36 18.19 -13.10
N GLN A 198 -11.49 18.77 -12.72
CA GLN A 198 -12.35 18.15 -11.72
C GLN A 198 -13.13 16.98 -12.34
N ALA A 199 -13.24 15.88 -11.59
CA ALA A 199 -14.01 14.72 -12.01
C ALA A 199 -15.48 15.08 -12.11
N ARG A 200 -16.13 14.65 -13.20
CA ARG A 200 -17.59 14.65 -13.23
C ARG A 200 -18.11 13.70 -12.15
N PRO A 201 -19.20 14.06 -11.45
CA PRO A 201 -19.86 13.13 -10.55
C PRO A 201 -20.30 11.88 -11.35
N MET A 202 -20.24 10.73 -10.68
CA MET A 202 -20.66 9.47 -11.27
C MET A 202 -22.18 9.49 -11.48
N THR A 203 -22.64 9.02 -12.63
CA THR A 203 -24.08 8.86 -12.87
C THR A 203 -24.65 7.72 -12.02
N GLU A 204 -25.94 7.75 -11.69
CA GLU A 204 -26.58 6.66 -10.94
C GLU A 204 -26.44 5.31 -11.64
N ALA A 205 -26.47 5.29 -12.98
CA ALA A 205 -26.30 4.09 -13.78
C ALA A 205 -24.89 3.50 -13.65
N GLU A 206 -23.85 4.34 -13.67
CA GLU A 206 -22.46 3.92 -13.46
C GLU A 206 -22.24 3.41 -12.03
N LEU A 207 -22.80 4.10 -11.03
CA LEU A 207 -22.74 3.68 -9.64
C LEU A 207 -23.41 2.31 -9.44
N ARG A 208 -24.62 2.13 -9.98
CA ARG A 208 -25.34 0.85 -9.93
C ARG A 208 -24.54 -0.26 -10.58
N ARG A 209 -23.93 0.01 -11.75
CA ARG A 209 -23.07 -0.96 -12.45
C ARG A 209 -21.88 -1.38 -11.59
N LYS A 210 -21.17 -0.43 -10.98
CA LYS A 210 -20.05 -0.74 -10.06
C LYS A 210 -20.49 -1.59 -8.88
N VAL A 211 -21.62 -1.25 -8.25
CA VAL A 211 -22.18 -2.02 -7.13
C VAL A 211 -22.51 -3.44 -7.56
N VAL A 212 -23.21 -3.61 -8.70
CA VAL A 212 -23.56 -4.95 -9.22
C VAL A 212 -22.30 -5.77 -9.49
N VAL A 213 -21.30 -5.20 -10.17
CA VAL A 213 -20.05 -5.91 -10.47
C VAL A 213 -19.31 -6.31 -9.17
N ALA A 214 -19.19 -5.39 -8.20
CA ALA A 214 -18.56 -5.70 -6.92
C ALA A 214 -19.31 -6.79 -6.16
N SER A 215 -20.64 -6.73 -6.10
CA SER A 215 -21.47 -7.76 -5.46
C SER A 215 -21.33 -9.12 -6.14
N LEU A 216 -21.35 -9.18 -7.47
CA LEU A 216 -21.16 -10.42 -8.22
C LEU A 216 -19.78 -11.03 -7.97
N MET A 217 -18.72 -10.23 -7.95
CA MET A 217 -17.38 -10.71 -7.60
C MET A 217 -17.30 -11.25 -6.16
N GLY A 218 -17.94 -10.57 -5.21
CA GLY A 218 -18.01 -11.03 -3.82
C GLY A 218 -18.72 -12.38 -3.69
N VAL A 219 -19.88 -12.53 -4.33
CA VAL A 219 -20.64 -13.79 -4.35
C VAL A 219 -19.84 -14.92 -5.00
N ALA A 220 -19.22 -14.65 -6.15
CA ALA A 220 -18.41 -15.65 -6.86
C ALA A 220 -17.19 -16.08 -6.04
N ALA A 221 -16.46 -15.15 -5.41
CA ALA A 221 -15.29 -15.44 -4.60
C ALA A 221 -15.66 -16.25 -3.33
N SER A 222 -16.68 -15.81 -2.59
CA SER A 222 -17.16 -16.51 -1.39
C SER A 222 -17.72 -17.91 -1.73
N GLY A 223 -18.48 -18.03 -2.82
CA GLY A 223 -19.01 -19.31 -3.29
C GLY A 223 -17.90 -20.29 -3.69
N THR A 224 -16.85 -19.80 -4.36
CA THR A 224 -15.69 -20.60 -4.73
C THR A 224 -14.96 -21.14 -3.49
N LEU A 225 -14.73 -20.29 -2.48
CA LEU A 225 -14.08 -20.69 -1.23
C LEU A 225 -14.90 -21.76 -0.47
N LEU A 226 -16.22 -21.59 -0.41
CA LEU A 226 -17.11 -22.59 0.18
C LEU A 226 -17.08 -23.91 -0.59
N GLY A 227 -17.11 -23.85 -1.93
CA GLY A 227 -17.01 -25.04 -2.79
C GLY A 227 -15.71 -25.82 -2.54
N ILE A 228 -14.57 -25.11 -2.42
CA ILE A 228 -13.28 -25.72 -2.06
C ILE A 228 -13.33 -26.34 -0.65
N GLY A 229 -13.91 -25.64 0.32
CA GLY A 229 -14.07 -26.15 1.69
C GLY A 229 -14.90 -27.44 1.76
N VAL A 230 -16.02 -27.49 1.06
CA VAL A 230 -16.90 -28.68 0.98
C VAL A 230 -16.17 -29.84 0.31
N ALA A 231 -15.52 -29.60 -0.84
CA ALA A 231 -14.79 -30.64 -1.56
C ALA A 231 -13.61 -31.19 -0.74
N GLY A 232 -12.84 -30.31 -0.09
CA GLY A 232 -11.72 -30.70 0.77
C GLY A 232 -12.16 -31.48 2.01
N SER A 233 -13.28 -31.08 2.62
CA SER A 233 -13.86 -31.80 3.76
C SER A 233 -14.37 -33.19 3.35
N ALA A 234 -15.06 -33.29 2.21
CA ALA A 234 -15.54 -34.57 1.67
C ALA A 234 -14.39 -35.52 1.30
N TRP A 235 -13.29 -34.99 0.77
CA TRP A 235 -12.11 -35.79 0.41
C TRP A 235 -11.36 -36.33 1.62
N THR A 236 -11.20 -35.52 2.66
CA THR A 236 -10.34 -35.83 3.81
C THR A 236 -11.10 -36.41 5.01
N GLY A 237 -12.42 -36.28 5.03
CA GLY A 237 -13.25 -36.54 6.21
C GLY A 237 -13.04 -35.54 7.36
N ASN A 238 -12.29 -34.45 7.15
CA ASN A 238 -12.02 -33.45 8.18
C ASN A 238 -12.95 -32.24 8.02
N SER A 239 -13.83 -32.02 9.00
CA SER A 239 -14.75 -30.86 9.02
C SER A 239 -14.04 -29.52 9.31
N GLU A 240 -12.85 -29.53 9.90
CA GLU A 240 -12.08 -28.30 10.18
C GLU A 240 -11.71 -27.54 8.91
N ILE A 241 -11.49 -28.26 7.80
CA ILE A 241 -11.23 -27.66 6.48
C ILE A 241 -12.44 -26.83 6.03
N LEU A 242 -13.65 -27.38 6.16
CA LEU A 242 -14.87 -26.66 5.82
C LEU A 242 -15.03 -25.41 6.69
N VAL A 243 -14.79 -25.53 8.01
CA VAL A 243 -14.89 -24.40 8.95
C VAL A 243 -13.90 -23.29 8.56
N GLY A 244 -12.63 -23.63 8.30
CA GLY A 244 -11.61 -22.65 7.90
C GLY A 244 -11.97 -21.91 6.60
N PHE A 245 -12.38 -22.65 5.57
CA PHE A 245 -12.81 -22.04 4.30
C PHE A 245 -14.10 -21.25 4.41
N ALA A 246 -15.06 -21.67 5.24
CA ALA A 246 -16.29 -20.94 5.50
C ALA A 246 -16.03 -19.63 6.24
N SER A 247 -15.14 -19.62 7.24
CA SER A 247 -14.70 -18.39 7.90
C SER A 247 -14.05 -17.42 6.92
N PHE A 248 -13.19 -17.93 6.03
CA PHE A 248 -12.54 -17.09 5.01
C PHE A 248 -13.55 -16.55 3.98
N ALA A 249 -14.51 -17.36 3.54
CA ALA A 249 -15.60 -16.93 2.66
C ALA A 249 -16.47 -15.83 3.30
N GLY A 250 -16.73 -15.92 4.60
CA GLY A 250 -17.41 -14.90 5.38
C GLY A 250 -16.63 -13.58 5.44
N LEU A 251 -15.32 -13.63 5.70
CA LEU A 251 -14.45 -12.45 5.68
C LEU A 251 -14.45 -11.77 4.30
N VAL A 252 -14.39 -12.55 3.22
CA VAL A 252 -14.49 -12.04 1.84
C VAL A 252 -15.84 -11.33 1.62
N ALA A 253 -16.95 -11.94 2.04
CA ALA A 253 -18.27 -11.33 1.90
C ALA A 253 -18.39 -9.99 2.67
N VAL A 254 -17.84 -9.92 3.88
CA VAL A 254 -17.78 -8.67 4.66
C VAL A 254 -16.93 -7.62 3.94
N ALA A 255 -15.75 -7.99 3.42
CA ALA A 255 -14.89 -7.05 2.70
C ALA A 255 -15.56 -6.47 1.44
N PHE A 256 -16.27 -7.30 0.68
CA PHE A 256 -17.05 -6.84 -0.49
C PHE A 256 -18.25 -5.98 -0.10
N THR A 257 -18.90 -6.27 1.03
CA THR A 257 -19.98 -5.43 1.56
C THR A 257 -19.45 -4.04 1.94
N ILE A 258 -18.31 -3.98 2.63
CA ILE A 258 -17.62 -2.71 2.95
C ILE A 258 -17.24 -1.97 1.65
N ALA A 259 -16.75 -2.67 0.63
CA ALA A 259 -16.43 -2.06 -0.66
C ALA A 259 -17.68 -1.47 -1.35
N VAL A 260 -18.82 -2.17 -1.33
CA VAL A 260 -20.09 -1.67 -1.86
C VAL A 260 -20.58 -0.43 -1.10
N VAL A 261 -20.50 -0.45 0.23
CA VAL A 261 -20.82 0.70 1.08
C VAL A 261 -19.90 1.87 0.73
N ALA A 262 -18.58 1.63 0.64
CA ALA A 262 -17.61 2.65 0.28
C ALA A 262 -17.85 3.24 -1.12
N ILE A 263 -18.26 2.43 -2.10
CA ILE A 263 -18.65 2.92 -3.44
C ILE A 263 -19.87 3.84 -3.33
N ARG A 264 -20.91 3.46 -2.58
CA ARG A 264 -22.13 4.27 -2.43
C ARG A 264 -21.89 5.58 -1.69
N PHE A 265 -21.17 5.55 -0.57
CA PHE A 265 -20.95 6.75 0.26
C PHE A 265 -19.76 7.59 -0.18
N GLY A 266 -18.73 6.98 -0.77
CA GLY A 266 -17.53 7.66 -1.23
C GLY A 266 -17.66 8.29 -2.62
N GLU A 267 -18.56 7.80 -3.47
CA GLU A 267 -18.76 8.36 -4.83
C GLU A 267 -20.14 9.01 -5.04
N GLY A 268 -21.16 8.65 -4.24
CA GLY A 268 -22.57 9.02 -4.49
C GLY A 268 -23.31 9.85 -3.41
N GLY A 269 -22.64 10.41 -2.39
CA GLY A 269 -23.30 11.30 -1.43
C GLY A 269 -23.68 12.67 -2.04
N PRO A 270 -24.61 13.44 -1.44
CA PRO A 270 -24.83 14.84 -1.81
C PRO A 270 -23.53 15.64 -1.80
#